data_AF-A0A7X7D6A1-F1
#
_entry.id   AF-A0A7X7D6A1-F1
#
_cell.length_a   1.000
_cell.length_b   1.000
_cell.length_c   1.000
_cell.angle_alpha   90.00
_cell.angle_beta   90.00
_cell.angle_gamma   90.00
#
_symmetry.space_group_name_H-M   'P 1'
#
loop_
_entity.id
_entity.type
_entity.pdbx_description
1 polymer ?
#
loop_
_entity_poly.entity_id
_entity_poly.type
_entity_poly.pdbx_seq_one_letter_code
_entity_poly.pdbx_strand_id
1 'polypeptide(L)'
;MTTGGSTGADEPDERPEPGHGAGAGEPDPPGQAAVEATAQEVVEAATGREADDVAEPTDAGDAGAGDSEAGARTPEAEKAAAVVAAMASIDAQRALWPWVAQKSRAQVVALIVVSCLSLGPLVALVAILSADPTPVHQLIEPAPAAPDISRVTATALGLSPTAGELRVRIVVDPAEDLEDDNGRLAVPISVVLNNLSGATTRAYEVGDSPIPFEATLPLEEGSTNRYPFDRYRGSLIVVLNDESAGDPEPQLVDVGARSVIDDFNLSAGLATEAEEGPQALTVIRWNADRTLTTTVYAIWLMLLMWVLAVMGLLIIWAVVIWMVEVPFWVFGYFVGVLFALPPLRDSLPGRPPPGTIFDYGSFYWAVTVSGVNLILMLGVYLRRTQAKERLRRLDPSRPE
;
A
#
# COMPACT_ATOMS: atom_id res chain seq x y z
N MET A 1 55.19 10.73 -21.24
CA MET A 1 55.27 12.10 -21.78
C MET A 1 53.93 12.76 -21.47
N THR A 2 53.77 13.61 -20.44
CA THR A 2 54.19 15.05 -20.37
C THR A 2 53.58 15.84 -21.51
N THR A 3 52.72 16.85 -21.33
CA THR A 3 52.66 17.99 -20.36
C THR A 3 51.21 18.32 -19.92
N GLY A 4 50.86 19.22 -18.98
CA GLY A 4 51.62 20.11 -18.08
C GLY A 4 51.19 21.60 -18.19
N GLY A 5 50.52 22.16 -17.16
CA GLY A 5 50.13 23.60 -16.99
C GLY A 5 48.81 23.74 -16.20
N SER A 6 48.70 24.33 -14.98
CA SER A 6 49.00 25.71 -14.51
C SER A 6 47.94 26.72 -15.03
N THR A 7 47.34 27.66 -14.27
CA THR A 7 47.51 28.21 -12.89
C THR A 7 46.13 28.78 -12.46
N GLY A 8 45.77 28.92 -11.18
CA GLY A 8 46.11 30.07 -10.33
C GLY A 8 44.82 30.79 -9.84
N ALA A 9 44.81 31.30 -8.61
CA ALA A 9 43.69 32.03 -8.01
C ALA A 9 43.94 33.55 -8.01
N ASP A 10 42.89 34.38 -7.92
CA ASP A 10 42.69 35.36 -6.85
C ASP A 10 41.41 36.21 -7.01
N GLU A 11 40.87 36.67 -5.87
CA GLU A 11 39.86 37.73 -5.68
C GLU A 11 40.48 39.14 -5.93
N PRO A 12 39.76 40.30 -5.91
CA PRO A 12 38.75 40.74 -4.92
C PRO A 12 37.55 41.47 -5.59
N ASP A 13 36.74 42.38 -5.03
CA ASP A 13 36.72 43.11 -3.73
C ASP A 13 35.28 43.66 -3.43
N GLU A 14 35.20 44.61 -2.49
CA GLU A 14 34.13 45.59 -2.22
C GLU A 14 32.90 45.16 -1.38
N ARG A 15 33.06 45.32 -0.06
CA ARG A 15 31.97 45.76 0.83
C ARG A 15 31.60 47.23 0.52
N PRO A 16 30.43 47.71 0.97
CA PRO A 16 30.46 48.47 2.22
C PRO A 16 29.30 48.20 3.19
N GLU A 17 29.56 48.35 4.49
CA GLU A 17 28.50 48.55 5.50
C GLU A 17 27.98 50.01 5.43
N PRO A 18 26.79 50.31 5.97
CA PRO A 18 26.76 50.80 7.35
C PRO A 18 25.49 50.49 8.16
N GLY A 19 25.55 50.63 9.48
CA GLY A 19 24.42 51.14 10.27
C GLY A 19 24.03 50.38 11.55
N HIS A 20 24.48 50.89 12.70
CA HIS A 20 23.95 50.53 14.02
C HIS A 20 22.44 50.79 14.14
N GLY A 21 21.68 49.88 14.78
CA GLY A 21 20.27 50.07 15.12
C GLY A 21 19.78 49.07 16.17
N ALA A 22 19.40 49.59 17.35
CA ALA A 22 19.08 48.84 18.55
C ALA A 22 17.87 47.88 18.48
N GLY A 23 17.95 46.79 19.26
CA GLY A 23 16.88 46.41 20.21
C GLY A 23 15.64 45.65 19.72
N ALA A 24 15.71 44.31 19.79
CA ALA A 24 14.62 43.42 20.23
C ALA A 24 15.28 42.05 20.53
N GLY A 25 15.06 41.38 21.66
CA GLY A 25 13.88 41.42 22.51
C GLY A 25 13.00 40.21 22.16
N GLU A 26 13.46 39.02 22.54
CA GLU A 26 12.68 37.80 22.38
C GLU A 26 11.36 37.95 23.17
N PRO A 27 10.17 37.70 22.59
CA PRO A 27 8.92 37.96 23.27
C PRO A 27 8.71 36.97 24.41
N ASP A 28 8.83 37.45 25.65
CA ASP A 28 8.37 36.74 26.84
C ASP A 28 6.92 36.25 26.66
N PRO A 29 6.59 35.02 27.09
CA PRO A 29 5.24 34.49 26.97
C PRO A 29 4.28 35.36 27.81
N PRO A 30 3.15 35.82 27.23
CA PRO A 30 2.23 36.69 27.94
C PRO A 30 1.55 35.91 29.08
N GLY A 31 1.92 36.22 30.32
CA GLY A 31 1.21 35.77 31.50
C GLY A 31 2.05 35.26 32.67
N GLN A 32 3.37 35.08 32.57
CA GLN A 32 4.16 34.62 33.72
C GLN A 32 4.29 35.69 34.81
N ALA A 33 4.87 36.85 34.50
CA ALA A 33 5.02 37.95 35.46
C ALA A 33 3.68 38.49 36.01
N ALA A 34 2.61 38.44 35.20
CA ALA A 34 1.28 38.86 35.65
C ALA A 34 0.67 37.89 36.67
N VAL A 35 0.83 36.56 36.45
CA VAL A 35 0.32 35.54 37.38
C VAL A 35 1.15 35.48 38.66
N GLU A 36 2.47 35.66 38.57
CA GLU A 36 3.34 35.76 39.76
C GLU A 36 3.02 37.01 40.58
N ALA A 37 2.82 38.18 39.95
CA ALA A 37 2.40 39.39 40.66
C ALA A 37 1.05 39.22 41.38
N THR A 38 0.02 38.67 40.71
CA THR A 38 -1.28 38.42 41.35
C THR A 38 -1.20 37.37 42.47
N ALA A 39 -0.35 36.35 42.33
CA ALA A 39 -0.13 35.36 43.39
C ALA A 39 0.56 36.00 44.61
N GLN A 40 1.54 36.89 44.38
CA GLN A 40 2.30 37.54 45.45
C GLN A 40 1.48 38.61 46.18
N GLU A 41 0.63 39.37 45.47
CA GLU A 41 -0.33 40.34 46.03
C GLU A 41 -1.39 39.64 46.91
N VAL A 42 -1.91 38.49 46.48
CA VAL A 42 -2.86 37.68 47.28
C VAL A 42 -2.19 37.07 48.52
N VAL A 43 -0.91 36.71 48.45
CA VAL A 43 -0.16 36.23 49.62
C VAL A 43 0.12 37.37 50.61
N GLU A 44 0.55 38.55 50.17
CA GLU A 44 0.75 39.70 51.07
C GLU A 44 -0.56 40.11 51.76
N ALA A 45 -1.68 40.17 51.02
CA ALA A 45 -3.00 40.47 51.57
C ALA A 45 -3.47 39.44 52.61
N ALA A 46 -3.11 38.16 52.45
CA ALA A 46 -3.44 37.10 53.39
C ALA A 46 -2.58 37.10 54.67
N THR A 47 -1.40 37.75 54.67
CA THR A 47 -0.44 37.75 55.79
C THR A 47 -0.49 38.97 56.72
N GLY A 48 -1.49 39.85 56.58
CA GLY A 48 -1.93 40.78 57.64
C GLY A 48 -0.82 41.60 58.33
N ARG A 49 -0.34 42.66 57.68
CA ARG A 49 0.77 43.50 58.17
C ARG A 49 0.32 44.45 59.30
N GLU A 50 0.59 44.09 60.55
CA GLU A 50 0.56 44.99 61.71
C GLU A 50 1.97 45.16 62.31
N ALA A 51 2.54 46.37 62.20
CA ALA A 51 3.77 46.88 62.81
C ALA A 51 3.89 48.37 62.41
N ASP A 52 4.14 49.36 63.28
CA ASP A 52 4.38 49.43 64.74
C ASP A 52 3.86 50.79 65.26
N ASP A 53 3.49 50.91 66.54
CA ASP A 53 3.92 52.05 67.39
C ASP A 53 3.79 51.77 68.91
N VAL A 54 4.44 52.60 69.72
CA VAL A 54 4.89 52.35 71.11
C VAL A 54 3.93 52.80 72.22
N ALA A 55 3.77 52.01 73.32
CA ALA A 55 3.71 52.49 74.72
C ALA A 55 3.62 51.38 75.82
N GLU A 56 3.99 51.76 77.05
CA GLU A 56 4.20 50.98 78.30
C GLU A 56 2.94 50.46 79.07
N PRO A 57 3.08 49.66 80.16
CA PRO A 57 2.06 48.67 80.60
C PRO A 57 1.26 49.00 81.88
N THR A 58 0.07 48.40 82.03
CA THR A 58 -0.63 48.25 83.34
C THR A 58 -1.57 47.03 83.42
N ASP A 59 -1.24 46.10 84.33
CA ASP A 59 -2.07 45.45 85.39
C ASP A 59 -3.45 44.74 85.15
N ALA A 60 -3.62 43.65 85.93
CA ALA A 60 -4.84 43.03 86.50
C ALA A 60 -5.94 42.32 85.65
N GLY A 61 -6.42 41.17 86.19
CA GLY A 61 -7.74 40.55 85.95
C GLY A 61 -7.76 39.45 84.86
N ASP A 62 -7.86 38.14 85.13
CA ASP A 62 -8.90 37.32 85.81
C ASP A 62 -9.96 36.70 84.86
N ALA A 63 -10.41 35.50 85.22
CA ALA A 63 -11.24 34.48 84.58
C ALA A 63 -12.17 34.81 83.38
N GLY A 64 -12.25 33.84 82.45
CA GLY A 64 -13.37 33.71 81.50
C GLY A 64 -13.26 32.46 80.60
N ALA A 65 -14.14 31.47 80.79
CA ALA A 65 -14.26 30.33 79.88
C ALA A 65 -15.20 30.65 78.71
N GLY A 66 -14.90 30.15 77.50
CA GLY A 66 -15.72 30.38 76.31
C GLY A 66 -15.35 29.47 75.14
N ASP A 67 -16.24 28.50 74.91
CA ASP A 67 -16.52 27.66 73.74
C ASP A 67 -15.61 27.59 72.48
N SER A 68 -15.58 26.36 71.97
CA SER A 68 -15.00 25.92 70.70
C SER A 68 -15.54 26.68 69.46
N GLU A 69 -14.81 27.68 68.97
CA GLU A 69 -14.92 28.09 67.56
C GLU A 69 -14.05 27.20 66.67
N ALA A 70 -14.71 26.29 65.94
CA ALA A 70 -14.10 25.60 64.81
C ALA A 70 -13.87 26.62 63.69
N GLY A 71 -12.64 27.12 63.57
CA GLY A 71 -12.28 28.20 62.65
C GLY A 71 -12.77 27.94 61.22
N ALA A 72 -13.78 28.72 60.81
CA ALA A 72 -14.28 28.72 59.46
C ALA A 72 -13.15 29.18 58.53
N ARG A 73 -12.61 28.26 57.71
CA ARG A 73 -11.66 28.64 56.66
C ARG A 73 -12.36 29.64 55.75
N THR A 74 -11.78 30.82 55.60
CA THR A 74 -12.36 31.84 54.72
C THR A 74 -12.45 31.29 53.29
N PRO A 75 -13.49 31.64 52.52
CA PRO A 75 -13.66 31.14 51.15
C PRO A 75 -12.52 31.56 50.22
N GLU A 76 -11.69 32.52 50.62
CA GLU A 76 -10.47 32.92 49.92
C GLU A 76 -9.30 31.97 50.22
N ALA A 77 -9.14 31.51 51.47
CA ALA A 77 -8.13 30.50 51.82
C ALA A 77 -8.41 29.15 51.16
N GLU A 78 -9.68 28.77 51.01
CA GLU A 78 -10.06 27.54 50.29
C GLU A 78 -9.81 27.67 48.77
N LYS A 79 -10.10 28.83 48.17
CA LYS A 79 -9.74 29.12 46.77
C LYS A 79 -8.22 29.14 46.56
N ALA A 80 -7.45 29.76 47.45
CA ALA A 80 -5.99 29.78 47.38
C ALA A 80 -5.41 28.37 47.44
N ALA A 81 -5.88 27.53 48.38
CA ALA A 81 -5.50 26.13 48.46
C ALA A 81 -5.87 25.33 47.19
N ALA A 82 -7.04 25.58 46.60
CA ALA A 82 -7.46 24.95 45.35
C ALA A 82 -6.60 25.39 44.15
N VAL A 83 -6.21 26.67 44.07
CA VAL A 83 -5.31 27.20 43.03
C VAL A 83 -3.90 26.60 43.17
N VAL A 84 -3.35 26.52 44.39
CA VAL A 84 -2.05 25.88 44.64
C VAL A 84 -2.08 24.38 44.31
N ALA A 85 -3.15 23.67 44.67
CA ALA A 85 -3.33 22.26 44.30
C ALA A 85 -3.47 22.07 42.77
N ALA A 86 -4.17 22.99 42.08
CA ALA A 86 -4.27 22.98 40.63
C ALA A 86 -2.92 23.23 39.97
N MET A 87 -2.15 24.24 40.42
CA MET A 87 -0.80 24.52 39.94
C MET A 87 0.15 23.33 40.17
N ALA A 88 0.15 22.74 41.37
CA ALA A 88 0.93 21.53 41.66
C ALA A 88 0.53 20.34 40.76
N SER A 89 -0.76 20.20 40.40
CA SER A 89 -1.21 19.19 39.45
C SER A 89 -0.77 19.47 38.02
N ILE A 90 -0.72 20.73 37.60
CA ILE A 90 -0.23 21.18 36.28
C ILE A 90 1.28 20.97 36.20
N ASP A 91 2.03 21.26 37.27
CA ASP A 91 3.48 21.05 37.31
C ASP A 91 3.84 19.56 37.40
N ALA A 92 3.03 18.73 38.09
CA ALA A 92 3.15 17.27 38.02
C ALA A 92 2.87 16.73 36.59
N GLN A 93 1.87 17.27 35.89
CA GLN A 93 1.61 16.93 34.48
C GLN A 93 2.75 17.41 33.55
N ARG A 94 3.32 18.59 33.79
CA ARG A 94 4.49 19.12 33.06
C ARG A 94 5.77 18.34 33.35
N ALA A 95 5.95 17.82 34.57
CA ALA A 95 7.08 16.94 34.92
C ALA A 95 7.00 15.57 34.23
N LEU A 96 5.79 15.08 33.93
CA LEU A 96 5.57 13.88 33.11
C LEU A 96 5.65 14.16 31.60
N TRP A 97 5.43 15.40 31.17
CA TRP A 97 5.51 15.83 29.77
C TRP A 97 6.80 15.39 29.04
N PRO A 98 8.04 15.57 29.57
CA PRO A 98 9.24 15.09 28.86
C PRO A 98 9.29 13.58 28.64
N TRP A 99 8.66 12.77 29.51
CA TRP A 99 8.56 11.31 29.33
C TRP A 99 7.48 10.90 28.31
N VAL A 100 6.46 11.73 28.11
CA VAL A 100 5.37 11.52 27.14
C VAL A 100 5.68 12.13 25.76
N ALA A 101 6.43 13.23 25.73
CA ALA A 101 6.70 14.05 24.54
C ALA A 101 8.06 13.80 23.90
N GLN A 102 8.99 13.07 24.55
CA GLN A 102 10.13 12.50 23.82
C GLN A 102 9.60 11.52 22.77
N LYS A 103 9.87 11.80 21.49
CA LYS A 103 9.57 10.87 20.38
C LYS A 103 10.19 9.51 20.69
N SER A 104 9.37 8.58 21.18
CA SER A 104 9.88 7.27 21.55
C SER A 104 10.34 6.57 20.27
N ARG A 105 11.40 5.76 20.35
CA ARG A 105 11.85 4.97 19.19
C ARG A 105 10.72 4.13 18.59
N ALA A 106 9.77 3.70 19.42
CA ALA A 106 8.55 3.02 18.99
C ALA A 106 7.59 3.92 18.19
N GLN A 107 7.39 5.20 18.55
CA GLN A 107 6.59 6.14 17.74
C GLN A 107 7.23 6.39 16.37
N VAL A 108 8.56 6.53 16.31
CA VAL A 108 9.27 6.70 15.02
C VAL A 108 9.16 5.44 14.16
N VAL A 109 9.34 4.25 14.73
CA VAL A 109 9.14 2.97 14.03
C VAL A 109 7.69 2.80 13.59
N ALA A 110 6.71 3.13 14.42
CA ALA A 110 5.29 3.07 14.06
C ALA A 110 4.95 4.01 12.90
N LEU A 111 5.49 5.25 12.92
CA LEU A 111 5.34 6.19 11.81
C LEU A 111 5.95 5.63 10.52
N ILE A 112 7.17 5.07 10.57
CA ILE A 112 7.83 4.44 9.41
C ILE A 112 6.99 3.26 8.87
N VAL A 113 6.51 2.37 9.74
CA VAL A 113 5.67 1.23 9.33
C VAL A 113 4.36 1.71 8.69
N VAL A 114 3.69 2.70 9.27
CA VAL A 114 2.47 3.30 8.69
C VAL A 114 2.76 3.95 7.35
N SER A 115 3.86 4.72 7.22
CA SER A 115 4.28 5.34 5.96
C SER A 115 4.61 4.30 4.87
N CYS A 116 5.32 3.22 5.22
CA CYS A 116 5.59 2.11 4.30
C CYS A 116 4.31 1.38 3.89
N LEU A 117 3.37 1.16 4.81
CA LEU A 117 2.07 0.55 4.49
C LEU A 117 1.16 1.48 3.68
N SER A 118 1.22 2.80 3.85
CA SER A 118 0.46 3.74 3.00
C SER A 118 1.07 3.90 1.61
N LEU A 119 2.36 3.61 1.44
CA LEU A 119 3.08 3.78 0.18
C LEU A 119 2.52 2.88 -0.94
N GLY A 120 2.15 1.64 -0.63
CA GLY A 120 1.62 0.68 -1.61
C GLY A 120 0.32 1.16 -2.27
N PRO A 121 -0.74 1.46 -1.50
CA PRO A 121 -1.98 2.03 -2.03
C PRO A 121 -1.79 3.37 -2.74
N LEU A 122 -0.85 4.21 -2.26
CA LEU A 122 -0.53 5.48 -2.91
C LEU A 122 0.14 5.28 -4.28
N VAL A 123 1.11 4.38 -4.39
CA VAL A 123 1.75 4.04 -5.68
C VAL A 123 0.75 3.39 -6.64
N ALA A 124 -0.12 2.50 -6.16
CA ALA A 124 -1.19 1.92 -6.97
C ALA A 124 -2.18 2.98 -7.48
N LEU A 125 -2.57 3.94 -6.62
CA LEU A 125 -3.42 5.07 -7.00
C LEU A 125 -2.75 5.96 -8.05
N VAL A 126 -1.49 6.33 -7.85
CA VAL A 126 -0.74 7.14 -8.83
C VAL A 126 -0.60 6.39 -10.15
N ALA A 127 -0.29 5.08 -10.12
CA ALA A 127 -0.18 4.26 -11.33
C ALA A 127 -1.50 4.22 -12.13
N ILE A 128 -2.64 4.05 -11.44
CA ILE A 128 -3.98 4.08 -12.05
C ILE A 128 -4.28 5.47 -12.64
N LEU A 129 -3.98 6.56 -11.92
CA LEU A 129 -4.19 7.93 -12.39
C LEU A 129 -3.25 8.33 -13.55
N SER A 130 -2.14 7.62 -13.72
CA SER A 130 -1.19 7.82 -14.84
C SER A 130 -1.39 6.85 -16.01
N ALA A 131 -2.26 5.85 -15.88
CA ALA A 131 -2.54 4.89 -16.93
C ALA A 131 -3.47 5.51 -17.99
N ASP A 132 -3.29 5.13 -19.25
CA ASP A 132 -4.18 5.57 -20.32
C ASP A 132 -5.61 5.09 -20.05
N PRO A 133 -6.63 5.97 -20.09
CA PRO A 133 -8.01 5.61 -19.76
C PRO A 133 -8.72 4.84 -20.89
N THR A 134 -8.00 4.43 -21.94
CA THR A 134 -8.53 3.70 -23.09
C THR A 134 -8.70 2.22 -22.77
N PRO A 135 -9.92 1.65 -22.83
CA PRO A 135 -10.15 0.23 -22.55
C PRO A 135 -9.64 -0.71 -23.67
N VAL A 136 -9.11 -0.15 -24.76
CA VAL A 136 -8.52 -0.90 -25.87
C VAL A 136 -7.07 -0.46 -26.03
N HIS A 137 -6.15 -1.34 -25.68
CA HIS A 137 -4.72 -1.15 -25.89
C HIS A 137 -4.35 -1.67 -27.29
N GLN A 138 -3.72 -0.83 -28.10
CA GLN A 138 -3.26 -1.20 -29.44
C GLN A 138 -1.87 -1.85 -29.32
N LEU A 139 -1.75 -3.11 -29.77
CA LEU A 139 -0.54 -3.93 -29.63
C LEU A 139 0.33 -3.90 -30.88
N ILE A 140 -0.32 -3.98 -32.04
CA ILE A 140 0.27 -3.78 -33.36
C ILE A 140 -0.63 -2.78 -34.06
N GLU A 141 -0.06 -1.65 -34.46
CA GLU A 141 -0.72 -0.69 -35.33
C GLU A 141 -0.75 -1.26 -36.76
N PRO A 142 -1.95 -1.50 -37.34
CA PRO A 142 -2.03 -1.98 -38.71
C PRO A 142 -1.48 -0.92 -39.68
N ALA A 143 -1.02 -1.36 -40.84
CA ALA A 143 -0.61 -0.44 -41.90
C ALA A 143 -1.75 0.53 -42.27
N PRO A 144 -1.45 1.71 -42.85
CA PRO A 144 -2.50 2.50 -43.52
C PRO A 144 -3.24 1.61 -44.53
N ALA A 145 -4.57 1.69 -44.57
CA ALA A 145 -5.39 0.80 -45.40
C ALA A 145 -4.94 0.87 -46.87
N ALA A 146 -4.53 -0.28 -47.40
CA ALA A 146 -4.25 -0.50 -48.81
C ALA A 146 -5.42 -1.27 -49.41
N PRO A 147 -5.96 -0.88 -50.57
CA PRO A 147 -7.11 -1.55 -51.16
C PRO A 147 -6.81 -3.00 -51.54
N ASP A 148 -5.56 -3.29 -51.90
CA ASP A 148 -5.11 -4.59 -52.43
C ASP A 148 -4.65 -5.59 -51.33
N ILE A 149 -4.84 -5.30 -50.03
CA ILE A 149 -4.34 -6.14 -48.93
C ILE A 149 -5.44 -6.39 -47.89
N SER A 150 -5.77 -7.66 -47.68
CA SER A 150 -6.73 -8.07 -46.66
C SER A 150 -6.18 -7.81 -45.26
N ARG A 151 -7.04 -7.33 -44.35
CA ARG A 151 -6.68 -7.07 -42.96
C ARG A 151 -7.30 -8.07 -42.01
N VAL A 152 -6.50 -8.61 -41.10
CA VAL A 152 -6.99 -9.39 -39.97
C VAL A 152 -6.71 -8.65 -38.68
N THR A 153 -7.76 -8.32 -37.93
CA THR A 153 -7.63 -7.70 -36.59
C THR A 153 -7.86 -8.73 -35.50
N ALA A 154 -6.81 -9.04 -34.73
CA ALA A 154 -6.89 -9.91 -33.56
C ALA A 154 -7.06 -9.08 -32.28
N THR A 155 -8.15 -9.29 -31.53
CA THR A 155 -8.42 -8.64 -30.25
C THR A 155 -8.36 -9.65 -29.10
N ALA A 156 -7.38 -9.53 -28.22
CA ALA A 156 -7.26 -10.35 -27.01
C ALA A 156 -8.39 -9.99 -26.01
N LEU A 157 -9.27 -10.95 -25.73
CA LEU A 157 -10.44 -10.79 -24.87
C LEU A 157 -10.22 -11.23 -23.42
N GLY A 158 -9.30 -12.16 -23.19
CA GLY A 158 -9.03 -12.68 -21.85
C GLY A 158 -7.96 -13.76 -21.82
N LEU A 159 -7.06 -13.65 -20.85
CA LEU A 159 -5.96 -14.59 -20.61
C LEU A 159 -6.27 -15.42 -19.36
N SER A 160 -6.22 -16.74 -19.48
CA SER A 160 -6.45 -17.69 -18.38
C SER A 160 -5.19 -18.56 -18.17
N PRO A 161 -4.23 -18.11 -17.34
CA PRO A 161 -3.02 -18.87 -17.05
C PRO A 161 -3.26 -20.28 -16.50
N THR A 162 -4.33 -20.44 -15.72
CA THR A 162 -4.67 -21.72 -15.08
C THR A 162 -5.22 -22.74 -16.07
N ALA A 163 -5.91 -22.29 -17.13
CA ALA A 163 -6.39 -23.16 -18.20
C ALA A 163 -5.39 -23.27 -19.37
N GLY A 164 -4.34 -22.45 -19.40
CA GLY A 164 -3.35 -22.46 -20.47
C GLY A 164 -3.85 -21.84 -21.78
N GLU A 165 -4.83 -20.93 -21.71
CA GLU A 165 -5.48 -20.33 -22.87
C GLU A 165 -5.46 -18.79 -22.92
N LEU A 166 -5.34 -18.22 -24.12
CA LEU A 166 -5.63 -16.83 -24.45
C LEU A 166 -6.80 -16.79 -25.44
N ARG A 167 -7.94 -16.22 -25.04
CA ARG A 167 -9.08 -16.04 -25.95
C ARG A 167 -8.89 -14.79 -26.79
N VAL A 168 -8.97 -14.94 -28.11
CA VAL A 168 -8.88 -13.86 -29.09
C VAL A 168 -10.14 -13.82 -29.94
N ARG A 169 -10.60 -12.62 -30.28
CA ARG A 169 -11.59 -12.40 -31.33
C ARG A 169 -10.89 -11.96 -32.60
N ILE A 170 -11.21 -12.63 -33.69
CA ILE A 170 -10.68 -12.34 -35.02
C ILE A 170 -11.76 -11.63 -35.81
N VAL A 171 -11.39 -10.48 -36.39
CA VAL A 171 -12.17 -9.74 -37.39
C VAL A 171 -11.36 -9.78 -38.68
N VAL A 172 -12.04 -9.94 -39.81
CA VAL A 172 -11.43 -10.01 -41.14
C VAL A 172 -12.09 -8.93 -41.96
N ASP A 173 -11.28 -7.99 -42.45
CA ASP A 173 -11.69 -6.95 -43.38
C ASP A 173 -11.00 -7.31 -44.72
N PRO A 174 -11.70 -7.89 -45.70
CA PRO A 174 -11.09 -8.32 -46.98
C PRO A 174 -10.50 -7.16 -47.79
N ALA A 175 -9.66 -7.48 -48.77
CA ALA A 175 -9.22 -6.55 -49.79
C ALA A 175 -10.35 -6.21 -50.77
N GLU A 176 -10.28 -5.04 -51.41
CA GLU A 176 -11.31 -4.54 -52.34
C GLU A 176 -11.48 -5.43 -53.59
N ASP A 177 -10.47 -6.24 -53.96
CA ASP A 177 -10.55 -7.22 -55.04
C ASP A 177 -11.27 -8.52 -54.66
N LEU A 178 -11.40 -8.80 -53.36
CA LEU A 178 -12.14 -9.93 -52.81
C LEU A 178 -13.60 -9.57 -52.49
N GLU A 179 -13.99 -8.29 -52.59
CA GLU A 179 -15.35 -7.79 -52.31
C GLU A 179 -16.13 -7.38 -53.57
N ASP A 180 -17.46 -7.34 -53.46
CA ASP A 180 -18.39 -6.80 -54.45
C ASP A 180 -18.73 -5.32 -54.17
N ASP A 181 -19.43 -4.67 -55.10
CA ASP A 181 -19.95 -3.28 -54.96
C ASP A 181 -20.84 -3.06 -53.71
N ASN A 182 -21.15 -4.11 -52.93
CA ASN A 182 -21.96 -4.08 -51.74
C ASN A 182 -21.18 -4.42 -50.45
N GLY A 183 -19.85 -4.59 -50.50
CA GLY A 183 -19.02 -4.93 -49.34
C GLY A 183 -19.28 -6.36 -48.84
N ARG A 184 -19.53 -7.28 -49.78
CA ARG A 184 -19.70 -8.71 -49.54
C ARG A 184 -18.67 -9.46 -50.38
N LEU A 185 -18.30 -10.66 -49.97
CA LEU A 185 -17.27 -11.44 -50.66
C LEU A 185 -17.68 -11.77 -52.10
N ALA A 186 -16.88 -11.33 -53.08
CA ALA A 186 -17.00 -11.74 -54.47
C ALA A 186 -16.47 -13.16 -54.71
N VAL A 187 -15.58 -13.63 -53.83
CA VAL A 187 -14.87 -14.91 -53.89
C VAL A 187 -14.96 -15.68 -52.56
N PRO A 188 -14.97 -17.02 -52.57
CA PRO A 188 -14.93 -17.80 -51.33
C PRO A 188 -13.54 -17.69 -50.70
N ILE A 189 -13.49 -17.47 -49.38
CA ILE A 189 -12.23 -17.35 -48.63
C ILE A 189 -12.22 -18.27 -47.41
N SER A 190 -11.03 -18.72 -46.99
CA SER A 190 -10.86 -19.47 -45.74
C SER A 190 -9.79 -18.86 -44.84
N VAL A 191 -10.11 -18.70 -43.56
CA VAL A 191 -9.17 -18.24 -42.53
C VAL A 191 -8.76 -19.43 -41.69
N VAL A 192 -7.49 -19.81 -41.79
CA VAL A 192 -6.87 -20.87 -40.99
C VAL A 192 -6.05 -20.24 -39.89
N LEU A 193 -6.27 -20.69 -38.64
CA LEU A 193 -5.50 -20.22 -37.50
C LEU A 193 -5.23 -21.31 -36.47
N ASN A 194 -4.20 -21.12 -35.65
CA ASN A 194 -3.90 -22.02 -34.54
C ASN A 194 -4.95 -21.87 -33.42
N ASN A 195 -5.31 -22.98 -32.79
CA ASN A 195 -6.24 -23.04 -31.67
C ASN A 195 -5.76 -24.16 -30.72
N LEU A 196 -6.17 -24.11 -29.45
CA LEU A 196 -5.75 -25.02 -28.38
C LEU A 196 -6.03 -26.50 -28.73
N SER A 197 -7.10 -26.75 -29.49
CA SER A 197 -7.52 -28.08 -29.96
C SER A 197 -6.94 -28.50 -31.31
N GLY A 198 -6.04 -27.72 -31.92
CA GLY A 198 -5.52 -27.91 -33.28
C GLY A 198 -5.82 -26.71 -34.20
N ALA A 199 -5.54 -26.83 -35.50
CA ALA A 199 -5.91 -25.76 -36.44
C ALA A 199 -7.44 -25.60 -36.53
N THR A 200 -7.93 -24.37 -36.58
CA THR A 200 -9.33 -24.04 -36.84
C THR A 200 -9.42 -23.30 -38.17
N THR A 201 -10.23 -23.81 -39.08
CA THR A 201 -10.53 -23.16 -40.36
C THR A 201 -11.92 -22.55 -40.30
N ARG A 202 -12.03 -21.29 -40.70
CA ARG A 202 -13.30 -20.58 -40.87
C ARG A 202 -13.46 -20.21 -42.35
N ALA A 203 -14.32 -20.94 -43.05
CA ALA A 203 -14.70 -20.61 -44.43
C ALA A 203 -15.82 -19.56 -44.45
N TYR A 204 -15.83 -18.75 -45.51
CA TYR A 204 -16.88 -17.82 -45.89
C TYR A 204 -17.16 -18.00 -47.38
N GLU A 205 -18.44 -18.05 -47.75
CA GLU A 205 -18.88 -18.30 -49.12
C GLU A 205 -19.06 -17.01 -49.91
N VAL A 206 -19.21 -17.12 -51.24
CA VAL A 206 -19.54 -15.97 -52.10
C VAL A 206 -20.84 -15.31 -51.63
N GLY A 207 -20.79 -13.99 -51.42
CA GLY A 207 -21.85 -13.18 -50.87
C GLY A 207 -21.93 -13.16 -49.35
N ASP A 208 -21.06 -13.86 -48.60
CA ASP A 208 -20.97 -13.63 -47.16
C ASP A 208 -20.32 -12.26 -46.86
N SER A 209 -20.60 -11.72 -45.68
CA SER A 209 -19.83 -10.62 -45.09
C SER A 209 -19.11 -11.20 -43.87
N PRO A 210 -17.77 -11.06 -43.74
CA PRO A 210 -17.03 -11.75 -42.68
C PRO A 210 -17.48 -11.39 -41.26
N ILE A 211 -18.16 -12.34 -40.61
CA ILE A 211 -18.60 -12.19 -39.22
C ILE A 211 -17.42 -12.49 -38.28
N PRO A 212 -17.18 -11.65 -37.25
CA PRO A 212 -16.18 -11.91 -36.22
C PRO A 212 -16.37 -13.25 -35.52
N PHE A 213 -15.28 -13.96 -35.25
CA PHE A 213 -15.29 -15.24 -34.55
C PHE A 213 -14.22 -15.29 -33.46
N GLU A 214 -14.35 -16.24 -32.53
CA GLU A 214 -13.43 -16.39 -31.41
C GLU A 214 -12.57 -17.65 -31.55
N ALA A 215 -11.30 -17.54 -31.20
CA ALA A 215 -10.32 -18.62 -31.16
C ALA A 215 -9.61 -18.63 -29.80
N THR A 216 -9.14 -19.81 -29.39
CA THR A 216 -8.50 -20.04 -28.10
C THR A 216 -7.06 -20.42 -28.33
N LEU A 217 -6.12 -19.49 -28.14
CA LEU A 217 -4.70 -19.74 -28.40
C LEU A 217 -4.06 -20.48 -27.21
N PRO A 218 -3.21 -21.49 -27.46
CA PRO A 218 -2.46 -22.14 -26.39
C PRO A 218 -1.39 -21.20 -25.81
N LEU A 219 -1.13 -21.32 -24.50
CA LEU A 219 0.06 -20.78 -23.87
C LEU A 219 1.24 -21.72 -24.15
N GLU A 220 2.27 -21.20 -24.83
CA GLU A 220 3.50 -21.95 -25.15
C GLU A 220 4.50 -21.88 -24.00
N GLU A 221 4.62 -20.71 -23.37
CA GLU A 221 5.49 -20.50 -22.22
C GLU A 221 4.77 -19.77 -21.09
N GLY A 222 5.16 -20.07 -19.86
CA GLY A 222 4.77 -19.33 -18.66
C GLY A 222 4.61 -20.23 -17.44
N SER A 223 4.42 -19.64 -16.27
CA SER A 223 4.14 -20.40 -15.05
C SER A 223 3.45 -19.53 -14.01
N THR A 224 2.23 -19.90 -13.65
CA THR A 224 1.42 -19.24 -12.61
C THR A 224 2.08 -19.25 -11.24
N ASN A 225 3.00 -20.20 -10.99
CA ASN A 225 3.78 -20.26 -9.77
C ASN A 225 4.66 -19.02 -9.57
N ARG A 226 5.00 -18.27 -10.64
CA ARG A 226 5.84 -17.05 -10.55
C ARG A 226 5.08 -15.79 -10.11
N TYR A 227 3.76 -15.86 -9.91
CA TYR A 227 2.95 -14.72 -9.48
C TYR A 227 3.53 -14.02 -8.22
N PRO A 228 3.61 -12.67 -8.18
CA PRO A 228 3.05 -11.70 -9.14
C PRO A 228 3.98 -11.33 -10.30
N PHE A 229 5.13 -12.01 -10.45
CA PHE A 229 6.10 -11.78 -11.54
C PHE A 229 5.92 -12.82 -12.66
N ASP A 230 4.70 -13.31 -12.84
CA ASP A 230 4.34 -14.25 -13.89
C ASP A 230 4.33 -13.58 -15.27
N ARG A 231 4.81 -14.34 -16.26
CA ARG A 231 4.93 -13.94 -17.66
C ARG A 231 4.45 -15.09 -18.53
N TYR A 232 3.74 -14.78 -19.60
CA TYR A 232 3.18 -15.76 -20.52
C TYR A 232 3.51 -15.40 -21.96
N ARG A 233 3.68 -16.41 -22.81
CA ARG A 233 3.90 -16.26 -24.25
C ARG A 233 3.11 -17.26 -25.05
N GLY A 234 2.88 -16.89 -26.30
CA GLY A 234 2.50 -17.81 -27.36
C GLY A 234 2.56 -17.14 -28.72
N SER A 235 2.09 -17.86 -29.73
CA SER A 235 1.90 -17.36 -31.07
C SER A 235 0.43 -17.36 -31.47
N LEU A 236 0.06 -16.39 -32.31
CA LEU A 236 -1.09 -16.47 -33.21
C LEU A 236 -0.52 -16.69 -34.61
N ILE A 237 -1.01 -17.71 -35.29
CA ILE A 237 -0.71 -18.01 -36.69
C ILE A 237 -1.99 -17.73 -37.47
N VAL A 238 -1.89 -16.93 -38.52
CA VAL A 238 -3.00 -16.60 -39.43
C VAL A 238 -2.56 -16.91 -40.86
N VAL A 239 -3.41 -17.63 -41.58
CA VAL A 239 -3.37 -17.77 -43.04
C VAL A 239 -4.76 -17.43 -43.55
N LEU A 240 -4.84 -16.52 -44.52
CA LEU A 240 -6.02 -16.30 -45.34
C LEU A 240 -5.78 -17.01 -46.67
N ASN A 241 -6.73 -17.81 -47.14
CA ASN A 241 -6.69 -18.40 -48.48
C ASN A 241 -7.84 -17.87 -49.32
N ASP A 242 -7.56 -17.62 -50.60
CA ASP A 242 -8.57 -17.57 -51.64
C ASP A 242 -8.87 -19.01 -52.11
N GLU A 243 -10.15 -19.38 -52.14
CA GLU A 243 -10.61 -20.73 -52.53
C GLU A 243 -11.15 -20.75 -53.99
N SER A 244 -11.08 -19.62 -54.72
CA SER A 244 -11.64 -19.45 -56.07
C SER A 244 -11.11 -20.45 -57.12
N ALA A 245 -9.84 -20.82 -57.00
CA ALA A 245 -9.17 -21.70 -57.97
C ALA A 245 -9.48 -23.20 -57.74
N GLY A 246 -10.12 -23.55 -56.63
CA GLY A 246 -10.40 -24.93 -56.20
C GLY A 246 -9.24 -25.63 -55.47
N ASP A 247 -8.04 -25.08 -55.53
CA ASP A 247 -6.95 -25.32 -54.58
C ASP A 247 -6.75 -24.02 -53.75
N PRO A 248 -6.56 -24.08 -52.41
CA PRO A 248 -6.43 -22.88 -51.59
C PRO A 248 -5.14 -22.10 -51.89
N GLU A 249 -5.24 -20.84 -52.32
CA GLU A 249 -4.09 -19.97 -52.58
C GLU A 249 -3.88 -18.97 -51.42
N PRO A 250 -2.73 -18.98 -50.73
CA PRO A 250 -2.51 -18.15 -49.54
C PRO A 250 -2.30 -16.68 -49.90
N GLN A 251 -3.20 -15.83 -49.41
CA GLN A 251 -3.25 -14.38 -49.62
C GLN A 251 -2.36 -13.62 -48.62
N LEU A 252 -1.85 -12.45 -49.02
CA LEU A 252 -1.09 -11.57 -48.14
C LEU A 252 -2.04 -10.85 -47.16
N VAL A 253 -1.65 -10.75 -45.87
CA VAL A 253 -2.51 -10.20 -44.81
C VAL A 253 -1.76 -9.19 -43.95
N ASP A 254 -2.30 -7.97 -43.85
CA ASP A 254 -1.94 -6.98 -42.81
C ASP A 254 -2.61 -7.35 -41.49
N VAL A 255 -1.84 -7.39 -40.39
CA VAL A 255 -2.38 -7.82 -39.08
C VAL A 255 -2.32 -6.72 -38.03
N GLY A 256 -3.51 -6.24 -37.65
CA GLY A 256 -3.70 -5.42 -36.47
C GLY A 256 -3.88 -6.28 -35.21
N ALA A 257 -3.31 -5.85 -34.09
CA ALA A 257 -3.49 -6.54 -32.80
C ALA A 257 -3.93 -5.55 -31.71
N ARG A 258 -4.89 -5.96 -30.88
CA ARG A 258 -5.51 -5.15 -29.81
C ARG A 258 -5.70 -6.00 -28.55
N SER A 259 -5.79 -5.36 -27.38
CA SER A 259 -6.11 -5.99 -26.09
C SER A 259 -7.19 -5.22 -25.35
N VAL A 260 -8.12 -5.94 -24.71
CA VAL A 260 -9.07 -5.40 -23.73
C VAL A 260 -8.85 -6.02 -22.34
N ILE A 261 -7.63 -6.48 -22.05
CA ILE A 261 -7.23 -7.15 -20.82
C ILE A 261 -6.50 -6.15 -19.91
N ASP A 262 -7.09 -5.79 -18.77
CA ASP A 262 -6.54 -4.81 -17.82
C ASP A 262 -5.56 -5.42 -16.79
N ASP A 263 -5.69 -6.72 -16.50
CA ASP A 263 -4.85 -7.43 -15.51
C ASP A 263 -3.40 -7.67 -15.98
N PHE A 264 -3.16 -7.49 -17.28
CA PHE A 264 -1.90 -7.80 -17.95
C PHE A 264 -1.50 -6.71 -18.96
N ASN A 265 -0.23 -6.33 -18.94
CA ASN A 265 0.37 -5.59 -20.05
C ASN A 265 0.68 -6.61 -21.17
N LEU A 266 -0.03 -6.51 -22.28
CA LEU A 266 0.22 -7.32 -23.47
C LEU A 266 1.15 -6.55 -24.42
N SER A 267 2.02 -7.29 -25.10
CA SER A 267 2.76 -6.81 -26.26
C SER A 267 2.70 -7.88 -27.35
N ALA A 268 2.62 -7.46 -28.61
CA ALA A 268 2.65 -8.36 -29.75
C ALA A 268 3.61 -7.83 -30.81
N GLY A 269 4.20 -8.72 -31.58
CA GLY A 269 5.08 -8.36 -32.69
C GLY A 269 5.05 -9.43 -33.77
N LEU A 270 5.18 -8.99 -35.02
CA LEU A 270 5.31 -9.88 -36.17
C LEU A 270 6.62 -10.67 -36.02
N ALA A 271 6.52 -11.99 -36.13
CA ALA A 271 7.65 -12.91 -35.98
C ALA A 271 8.35 -13.18 -37.32
N THR A 272 7.58 -13.06 -38.40
CA THR A 272 7.98 -13.21 -39.79
C THR A 272 7.29 -12.05 -40.51
N GLU A 273 8.05 -11.15 -41.14
CA GLU A 273 7.47 -10.33 -42.22
C GLU A 273 7.09 -11.30 -43.33
N ALA A 274 5.92 -11.14 -43.92
CA ALA A 274 5.46 -12.07 -44.97
C ALA A 274 6.35 -11.90 -46.22
N GLU A 275 7.43 -12.67 -46.30
CA GLU A 275 8.28 -12.74 -47.48
C GLU A 275 7.45 -13.20 -48.68
N GLU A 276 7.68 -12.56 -49.83
CA GLU A 276 7.11 -12.95 -51.12
C GLU A 276 7.60 -14.35 -51.53
N GLY A 277 6.93 -15.36 -50.99
CA GLY A 277 7.20 -16.78 -51.19
C GLY A 277 5.89 -17.58 -51.08
N PRO A 278 5.88 -18.85 -51.56
CA PRO A 278 4.64 -19.59 -51.84
C PRO A 278 3.84 -20.06 -50.60
N GLN A 279 4.04 -19.45 -49.43
CA GLN A 279 3.28 -19.67 -48.19
C GLN A 279 3.19 -18.34 -47.42
N ALA A 280 2.15 -17.56 -47.67
CA ALA A 280 1.86 -16.33 -46.92
C ALA A 280 1.40 -16.66 -45.48
N LEU A 281 2.36 -16.99 -44.63
CA LEU A 281 2.16 -17.43 -43.26
C LEU A 281 2.47 -16.30 -42.26
N THR A 282 1.45 -15.59 -41.81
CA THR A 282 1.64 -14.51 -40.83
C THR A 282 1.66 -15.07 -39.40
N VAL A 283 2.81 -14.94 -38.74
CA VAL A 283 3.00 -15.37 -37.35
C VAL A 283 3.19 -14.16 -36.45
N ILE A 284 2.31 -14.00 -35.46
CA ILE A 284 2.38 -12.96 -34.44
C ILE A 284 2.79 -13.60 -33.12
N ARG A 285 3.94 -13.20 -32.57
CA ARG A 285 4.33 -13.60 -31.21
C ARG A 285 3.80 -12.57 -30.22
N TRP A 286 3.18 -13.06 -29.15
CA TRP A 286 2.65 -12.22 -28.07
C TRP A 286 3.29 -12.58 -26.73
N ASN A 287 3.45 -11.56 -25.88
CA ASN A 287 3.91 -11.67 -24.50
C ASN A 287 2.88 -10.98 -23.59
N ALA A 288 2.61 -11.55 -22.43
CA ALA A 288 1.76 -10.96 -21.40
C ALA A 288 2.48 -10.97 -20.05
N ASP A 289 2.69 -9.79 -19.48
CA ASP A 289 3.30 -9.55 -18.17
C ASP A 289 2.24 -8.94 -17.24
N ARG A 290 2.33 -9.13 -15.91
CA ARG A 290 1.42 -8.44 -14.97
C ARG A 290 1.59 -6.93 -15.03
N THR A 291 0.47 -6.19 -14.92
CA THR A 291 0.53 -4.74 -14.79
C THR A 291 1.26 -4.31 -13.52
N LEU A 292 1.86 -3.12 -13.55
CA LEU A 292 2.60 -2.56 -12.41
C LEU A 292 1.70 -2.45 -11.18
N THR A 293 0.45 -2.01 -11.36
CA THR A 293 -0.57 -1.89 -10.30
C THR A 293 -0.81 -3.22 -9.61
N THR A 294 -1.07 -4.30 -10.37
CA THR A 294 -1.27 -5.66 -9.83
C THR A 294 -0.03 -6.15 -9.08
N THR A 295 1.16 -5.90 -9.63
CA THR A 295 2.43 -6.31 -9.03
C THR A 295 2.69 -5.59 -7.70
N VAL A 296 2.51 -4.26 -7.67
CA VAL A 296 2.66 -3.42 -6.47
C VAL A 296 1.63 -3.79 -5.41
N TYR A 297 0.37 -4.02 -5.78
CA TYR A 297 -0.68 -4.45 -4.86
C TYR A 297 -0.36 -5.80 -4.21
N ALA A 298 0.09 -6.78 -5.00
CA ALA A 298 0.50 -8.08 -4.49
C ALA A 298 1.71 -7.98 -3.54
N ILE A 299 2.76 -7.23 -3.91
CA ILE A 299 3.93 -7.00 -3.03
C ILE A 299 3.51 -6.29 -1.74
N TRP A 300 2.62 -5.30 -1.81
CA TRP A 300 2.10 -4.61 -0.64
C TRP A 300 1.34 -5.55 0.30
N LEU A 301 0.49 -6.44 -0.24
CA LEU A 301 -0.16 -7.48 0.56
C LEU A 301 0.85 -8.44 1.19
N MET A 302 1.91 -8.85 0.47
CA MET A 302 2.98 -9.67 1.06
C MET A 302 3.61 -8.98 2.26
N LEU A 303 3.92 -7.68 2.16
CA LEU A 303 4.47 -6.88 3.26
C LEU A 303 3.47 -6.72 4.41
N LEU A 304 2.19 -6.48 4.13
CA LEU A 304 1.14 -6.37 5.14
C LEU A 304 1.01 -7.66 5.97
N MET A 305 0.98 -8.82 5.31
CA MET A 305 0.93 -10.12 5.99
C MET A 305 2.15 -10.35 6.90
N TRP A 306 3.34 -9.99 6.42
CA TRP A 306 4.57 -10.02 7.23
C TRP A 306 4.52 -9.07 8.42
N VAL A 307 4.04 -7.83 8.25
CA VAL A 307 3.89 -6.86 9.36
C VAL A 307 2.92 -7.38 10.42
N LEU A 308 1.78 -7.96 10.04
CA LEU A 308 0.84 -8.57 10.99
C LEU A 308 1.49 -9.72 11.78
N ALA A 309 2.21 -10.61 11.10
CA ALA A 309 2.90 -11.73 11.75
C ALA A 309 4.01 -11.27 12.71
N VAL A 310 4.82 -10.27 12.31
CA VAL A 310 5.89 -9.69 13.13
C VAL A 310 5.32 -8.88 14.30
N MET A 311 4.24 -8.12 14.11
CA MET A 311 3.57 -7.42 15.22
C MET A 311 3.05 -8.41 16.28
N GLY A 312 2.53 -9.56 15.86
CA GLY A 312 2.21 -10.66 16.77
C GLY A 312 3.41 -11.15 17.59
N LEU A 313 4.58 -11.29 16.97
CA LEU A 313 5.81 -11.68 17.67
C LEU A 313 6.28 -10.60 18.65
N LEU A 314 6.18 -9.33 18.28
CA LEU A 314 6.51 -8.18 19.13
C LEU A 314 5.57 -8.07 20.35
N ILE A 315 4.28 -8.40 20.20
CA ILE A 315 3.35 -8.49 21.33
C ILE A 315 3.79 -9.56 22.33
N ILE A 316 4.18 -10.76 21.86
CA ILE A 316 4.72 -11.82 22.73
C ILE A 316 6.02 -11.38 23.41
N TRP A 317 6.94 -10.78 22.66
CA TRP A 317 8.19 -10.25 23.17
C TRP A 317 7.93 -9.26 24.32
N ALA A 318 7.03 -8.28 24.12
CA ALA A 318 6.69 -7.28 25.13
C ALA A 318 6.05 -7.93 26.37
N VAL A 319 5.08 -8.82 26.18
CA VAL A 319 4.42 -9.57 27.28
C VAL A 319 5.43 -10.39 28.08
N VAL A 320 6.38 -11.07 27.41
CA VAL A 320 7.37 -11.93 28.06
C VAL A 320 8.42 -11.12 28.81
N ILE A 321 9.07 -10.14 28.17
CA ILE A 321 10.19 -9.40 28.79
C ILE A 321 9.71 -8.39 29.83
N TRP A 322 8.67 -7.62 29.54
CA TRP A 322 8.18 -6.59 30.47
C TRP A 322 7.25 -7.16 31.55
N MET A 323 7.01 -8.48 31.55
CA MET A 323 6.19 -9.20 32.52
C MET A 323 4.76 -8.65 32.68
N VAL A 324 4.28 -7.88 31.69
CA VAL A 324 2.95 -7.26 31.66
C VAL A 324 1.88 -8.35 31.69
N GLU A 325 0.81 -8.09 32.43
CA GLU A 325 -0.35 -8.99 32.48
C GLU A 325 -0.92 -9.20 31.08
N VAL A 326 -1.26 -10.46 30.73
CA VAL A 326 -1.73 -10.78 29.38
C VAL A 326 -3.15 -10.24 29.21
N PRO A 327 -3.39 -9.18 28.41
CA PRO A 327 -4.72 -8.62 28.29
C PRO A 327 -5.52 -9.46 27.29
N PHE A 328 -6.79 -9.73 27.61
CA PHE A 328 -7.59 -10.73 26.89
C PHE A 328 -7.71 -10.46 25.38
N TRP A 329 -7.69 -9.19 24.96
CA TRP A 329 -7.78 -8.80 23.54
C TRP A 329 -6.65 -9.36 22.66
N VAL A 330 -5.50 -9.73 23.24
CA VAL A 330 -4.36 -10.28 22.49
C VAL A 330 -4.69 -11.63 21.84
N PHE A 331 -5.53 -12.46 22.47
CA PHE A 331 -6.02 -13.69 21.83
C PHE A 331 -6.90 -13.36 20.61
N GLY A 332 -7.75 -12.33 20.73
CA GLY A 332 -8.57 -11.82 19.63
C GLY A 332 -7.73 -11.31 18.47
N TYR A 333 -6.58 -10.66 18.74
CA TYR A 333 -5.64 -10.25 17.70
C TYR A 333 -5.09 -11.45 16.91
N PHE A 334 -4.54 -12.46 17.60
CA PHE A 334 -3.95 -13.62 16.93
C PHE A 334 -4.97 -14.44 16.14
N VAL A 335 -6.15 -14.69 16.71
CA VAL A 335 -7.24 -15.37 16.02
C VAL A 335 -7.72 -14.53 14.82
N GLY A 336 -7.90 -13.23 15.01
CA GLY A 336 -8.29 -12.29 13.95
C GLY A 336 -7.31 -12.28 12.78
N VAL A 337 -6.00 -12.24 13.03
CA VAL A 337 -4.97 -12.33 11.97
C VAL A 337 -5.09 -13.67 11.21
N LEU A 338 -5.19 -14.80 11.92
CA LEU A 338 -5.31 -16.12 11.27
C LEU A 338 -6.56 -16.24 10.38
N PHE A 339 -7.68 -15.63 10.76
CA PHE A 339 -8.89 -15.58 9.92
C PHE A 339 -8.86 -14.49 8.83
N ALA A 340 -8.05 -13.45 8.97
CA ALA A 340 -7.90 -12.39 7.96
C ALA A 340 -6.95 -12.77 6.82
N LEU A 341 -5.94 -13.63 7.08
CA LEU A 341 -4.94 -14.00 6.07
C LEU A 341 -5.53 -14.67 4.81
N PRO A 342 -6.47 -15.65 4.88
CA PRO A 342 -7.02 -16.27 3.67
C PRO A 342 -7.84 -15.31 2.80
N PRO A 343 -8.78 -14.49 3.33
CA PRO A 343 -9.46 -13.47 2.52
C PRO A 343 -8.52 -12.44 1.87
N LEU A 344 -7.44 -12.04 2.55
CA LEU A 344 -6.40 -11.16 1.98
C LEU A 344 -5.59 -11.83 0.86
N ARG A 345 -5.45 -13.16 0.91
CA ARG A 345 -4.81 -13.96 -0.16
C ARG A 345 -5.75 -14.15 -1.35
N ASP A 346 -7.05 -14.29 -1.12
CA ASP A 346 -8.06 -14.48 -2.17
C ASP A 346 -8.58 -13.16 -2.79
N SER A 347 -8.15 -12.00 -2.26
CA SER A 347 -8.33 -10.68 -2.89
C SER A 347 -7.28 -10.34 -3.95
N LEU A 348 -6.33 -11.24 -4.23
CA LEU A 348 -5.33 -11.08 -5.29
C LEU A 348 -5.98 -11.07 -6.70
N PRO A 349 -5.63 -10.12 -7.59
CA PRO A 349 -6.08 -10.10 -8.97
C PRO A 349 -5.80 -11.42 -9.70
N GLY A 350 -6.77 -11.90 -10.46
CA GLY A 350 -6.73 -13.20 -11.15
C GLY A 350 -6.82 -14.44 -10.25
N ARG A 351 -6.88 -14.31 -8.91
CA ARG A 351 -6.97 -15.42 -7.92
C ARG A 351 -6.06 -16.61 -8.27
N PRO A 352 -4.72 -16.43 -8.17
CA PRO A 352 -3.78 -17.47 -8.59
C PRO A 352 -4.00 -18.81 -7.85
N PRO A 353 -3.72 -19.96 -8.47
CA PRO A 353 -3.70 -21.26 -7.81
C PRO A 353 -2.79 -21.27 -6.58
N PRO A 354 -3.01 -22.13 -5.57
CA PRO A 354 -2.12 -22.23 -4.42
C PRO A 354 -0.74 -22.76 -4.82
N GLY A 355 0.32 -22.18 -4.26
CA GLY A 355 1.71 -22.59 -4.48
C GLY A 355 2.55 -21.59 -5.29
N THR A 356 2.18 -20.32 -5.27
CA THR A 356 2.92 -19.24 -5.94
C THR A 356 4.08 -18.69 -5.11
N ILE A 357 4.95 -17.86 -5.72
CA ILE A 357 5.97 -17.08 -5.01
C ILE A 357 5.32 -16.19 -3.93
N PHE A 358 4.12 -15.63 -4.17
CA PHE A 358 3.35 -14.94 -3.13
C PHE A 358 3.05 -15.86 -1.93
N ASP A 359 2.54 -17.07 -2.21
CA ASP A 359 2.14 -18.02 -1.15
C ASP A 359 3.35 -18.49 -0.32
N TYR A 360 4.44 -18.91 -0.99
CA TYR A 360 5.67 -19.37 -0.36
C TYR A 360 6.50 -18.25 0.28
N GLY A 361 6.46 -17.04 -0.27
CA GLY A 361 7.26 -15.89 0.19
C GLY A 361 6.60 -15.09 1.31
N SER A 362 5.27 -15.18 1.48
CA SER A 362 4.56 -14.45 2.53
C SER A 362 3.47 -15.27 3.22
N PHE A 363 2.44 -15.73 2.50
CA PHE A 363 1.23 -16.28 3.12
C PHE A 363 1.51 -17.44 4.08
N TYR A 364 2.27 -18.46 3.65
CA TYR A 364 2.59 -19.61 4.51
C TYR A 364 3.42 -19.20 5.73
N TRP A 365 4.40 -18.30 5.58
CA TRP A 365 5.17 -17.77 6.71
C TRP A 365 4.30 -16.98 7.68
N ALA A 366 3.43 -16.11 7.17
CA ALA A 366 2.54 -15.30 8.00
C ALA A 366 1.55 -16.17 8.80
N VAL A 367 0.97 -17.20 8.18
CA VAL A 367 0.11 -18.18 8.86
C VAL A 367 0.90 -18.97 9.91
N THR A 368 2.08 -19.51 9.56
CA THR A 368 2.91 -20.29 10.49
C THR A 368 3.37 -19.46 11.68
N VAL A 369 3.92 -18.26 11.46
CA VAL A 369 4.37 -17.36 12.54
C VAL A 369 3.19 -16.95 13.42
N SER A 370 2.04 -16.57 12.84
CA SER A 370 0.85 -16.17 13.62
C SER A 370 0.27 -17.34 14.44
N GLY A 371 0.28 -18.56 13.89
CA GLY A 371 -0.16 -19.77 14.57
C GLY A 371 0.77 -20.18 15.72
N VAL A 372 2.09 -20.17 15.49
CA VAL A 372 3.09 -20.40 16.54
C VAL A 372 2.98 -19.34 17.63
N ASN A 373 2.80 -18.07 17.26
CA ASN A 373 2.59 -16.98 18.19
C ASN A 373 1.36 -17.21 19.09
N LEU A 374 0.21 -17.60 18.52
CA LEU A 374 -0.99 -17.95 19.30
C LEU A 374 -0.73 -19.07 20.31
N ILE A 375 -0.06 -20.14 19.89
CA ILE A 375 0.28 -21.30 20.75
C ILE A 375 1.23 -20.87 21.87
N LEU A 376 2.26 -20.08 21.56
CA LEU A 376 3.20 -19.54 22.54
C LEU A 376 2.51 -18.63 23.56
N MET A 377 1.63 -17.73 23.11
CA MET A 377 0.87 -16.84 24.00
C MET A 377 -0.04 -17.62 24.95
N LEU A 378 -0.75 -18.64 24.44
CA LEU A 378 -1.55 -19.53 25.27
C LEU A 378 -0.70 -20.29 26.29
N GLY A 379 0.48 -20.79 25.87
CA GLY A 379 1.44 -21.43 26.78
C GLY A 379 1.95 -20.50 27.88
N VAL A 380 2.29 -19.24 27.55
CA VAL A 380 2.69 -18.21 28.53
C VAL A 380 1.56 -17.91 29.50
N TYR A 381 0.33 -17.74 29.00
CA TYR A 381 -0.85 -17.50 29.82
C TYR A 381 -1.11 -18.65 30.82
N LEU A 382 -1.15 -19.89 30.34
CA LEU A 382 -1.37 -21.08 31.19
C LEU A 382 -0.26 -21.27 32.24
N ARG A 383 1.01 -20.98 31.91
CA ARG A 383 2.10 -21.04 32.90
C ARG A 383 2.00 -19.94 33.95
N ARG A 384 1.59 -18.73 33.57
CA ARG A 384 1.38 -17.60 34.49
C ARG A 384 0.19 -17.81 35.43
N THR A 385 -0.94 -18.31 34.94
CA THR A 385 -2.10 -18.63 35.80
C THR A 385 -1.78 -19.75 36.78
N GLN A 386 -1.08 -20.81 36.35
CA GLN A 386 -0.59 -21.85 37.27
C GLN A 386 0.40 -21.30 38.32
N ALA A 387 1.26 -20.35 37.97
CA ALA A 387 2.18 -19.73 38.92
C ALA A 387 1.44 -18.88 39.96
N LYS A 388 0.49 -18.02 39.54
CA LYS A 388 -0.38 -17.24 40.44
C LYS A 388 -1.15 -18.17 41.41
N GLU A 389 -1.79 -19.22 40.89
CA GLU A 389 -2.54 -20.19 41.69
C GLU A 389 -1.66 -20.97 42.69
N ARG A 390 -0.44 -21.35 42.30
CA ARG A 390 0.52 -21.99 43.24
C ARG A 390 0.95 -21.05 44.35
N LEU A 391 1.19 -19.76 44.04
CA LEU A 391 1.54 -18.76 45.05
C LEU A 391 0.38 -18.53 46.04
N ARG A 392 -0.87 -18.43 45.54
CA ARG A 392 -2.08 -18.29 46.37
C ARG A 392 -2.26 -19.43 47.38
N ARG A 393 -1.89 -20.66 47.00
CA ARG A 393 -1.94 -21.84 47.90
C ARG A 393 -0.88 -21.81 49.00
N LEU A 394 0.23 -21.10 48.78
CA LEU A 394 1.33 -20.95 49.74
C LEU A 394 1.13 -19.74 50.65
N ASP A 395 0.48 -18.68 50.16
CA ASP A 395 0.15 -17.45 50.89
C ASP A 395 -1.32 -17.05 50.62
N PRO A 396 -2.27 -17.54 51.43
CA PRO A 396 -3.69 -17.20 51.29
C PRO A 396 -4.03 -15.75 51.66
N SER A 397 -3.09 -15.00 52.23
CA SER A 397 -3.33 -13.65 52.77
C SER A 397 -3.12 -12.51 51.75
N ARG A 398 -2.61 -12.84 50.57
CA ARG A 398 -2.26 -11.88 49.52
C ARG A 398 -3.50 -11.42 48.73
N PRO A 399 -3.77 -10.10 48.62
CA PRO A 399 -4.80 -9.57 47.73
C PRO A 399 -4.40 -9.73 46.24
N GLU A 400 -5.39 -9.56 45.34
CA GLU A 400 -5.32 -9.84 43.90
C GLU A 400 -4.29 -8.99 43.10
#